data_AF-A0A519X2Y3-F1
#
_entry.id   AF-A0A519X2Y3-F1
#
_cell.length_a   1.000
_cell.length_b   1.000
_cell.length_c   1.000
_cell.angle_alpha   90.00
_cell.angle_beta   90.00
_cell.angle_gamma   90.00
#
_symmetry.space_group_name_H-M   'P 1'
#
loop_
_entity.id
_entity.type
_entity.pdbx_description
1 polymer ?
#
loop_
_entity_poly.entity_id
_entity_poly.type
_entity_poly.pdbx_seq_one_letter_code
_entity_poly.pdbx_strand_id
1 'polypeptide(L)'
;MSLRNNTVYGVIWSIGQELGSKFISFLITVILARILSPAEFGLIAMLSIFIAIGNSLVDGGLTSSLIRTAVVDQKDCSTVFYFNLMGSLLIYLLLYFAAPLISDFYHQPILKNVVRVYAISIIINAFFGIQQTLLIKEMRFKAMTMIQIPAVIGGGVLGIVLAKSGFGVWSLVWMSLLNALISTLLHWWFSEWRPVALFDLKSFKKHFNYGYKLTLSALLDKLYQNIYIIIIGRFYAPSQLGFYARADSTSQLPIGIISAAVNKVTFPLFVKIVDHDEQLVNIYR
;
A
#
# COMPACT_ATOMS: atom_id res chain seq x y z
N MET A 1 -31.43 -4.21 -7.67
CA MET A 1 -30.56 -4.24 -8.87
C MET A 1 -29.98 -5.64 -9.01
N SER A 2 -29.92 -6.22 -10.22
CA SER A 2 -29.40 -7.59 -10.40
C SER A 2 -27.91 -7.65 -10.01
N LEU A 3 -27.46 -8.81 -9.50
CA LEU A 3 -26.06 -9.08 -9.11
C LEU A 3 -25.05 -8.67 -10.20
N ARG A 4 -25.43 -8.80 -11.48
CA ARG A 4 -24.64 -8.38 -12.64
C ARG A 4 -24.44 -6.86 -12.69
N ASN A 5 -25.47 -6.05 -12.41
CA ASN A 5 -25.35 -4.59 -12.41
C ASN A 5 -24.50 -4.07 -11.24
N ASN A 6 -24.64 -4.68 -10.05
CA ASN A 6 -23.80 -4.32 -8.89
C ASN A 6 -22.33 -4.65 -9.12
N THR A 7 -22.04 -5.78 -9.77
CA THR A 7 -20.67 -6.19 -10.12
C THR A 7 -20.05 -5.23 -11.14
N VAL A 8 -20.74 -4.92 -12.24
CA VAL A 8 -20.23 -3.98 -13.26
C VAL A 8 -20.01 -2.59 -12.68
N TYR A 9 -20.94 -2.12 -11.85
CA TYR A 9 -20.83 -0.82 -11.16
C TYR A 9 -19.64 -0.79 -10.19
N GLY A 10 -19.48 -1.82 -9.35
CA GLY A 10 -18.36 -1.93 -8.41
C GLY A 10 -17.01 -1.93 -9.13
N VAL A 11 -16.92 -2.64 -10.25
CA VAL A 11 -15.68 -2.70 -11.03
C VAL A 11 -15.36 -1.37 -11.73
N ILE A 12 -16.37 -0.63 -12.24
CA ILE A 12 -16.16 0.72 -12.80
C ILE A 12 -15.62 1.66 -11.71
N TRP A 13 -16.21 1.63 -10.52
CA TRP A 13 -15.74 2.46 -9.40
C TRP A 13 -14.35 2.06 -8.92
N SER A 14 -14.03 0.77 -8.84
CA SER A 14 -12.70 0.30 -8.48
C SER A 14 -11.64 0.82 -9.45
N ILE A 15 -11.92 0.76 -10.77
CA ILE A 15 -11.00 1.30 -11.78
C ILE A 15 -10.92 2.81 -11.72
N GLY A 16 -12.06 3.50 -11.63
CA GLY A 16 -12.09 4.95 -11.52
C GLY A 16 -11.33 5.45 -10.29
N GLN A 17 -11.44 4.73 -9.18
CA GLN A 17 -10.67 4.97 -7.96
C GLN A 17 -9.17 4.77 -8.18
N GLU A 18 -8.75 3.62 -8.73
CA GLU A 18 -7.34 3.31 -8.89
C GLU A 18 -6.67 4.22 -9.93
N LEU A 19 -7.32 4.48 -11.06
CA LEU A 19 -6.82 5.41 -12.08
C LEU A 19 -6.83 6.86 -11.58
N GLY A 20 -7.92 7.29 -10.93
CA GLY A 20 -8.04 8.65 -10.41
C GLY A 20 -6.96 8.95 -9.37
N SER A 21 -6.79 8.07 -8.38
CA SER A 21 -5.77 8.23 -7.34
C SER A 21 -4.34 8.19 -7.90
N LYS A 22 -4.03 7.27 -8.82
CA LYS A 22 -2.71 7.20 -9.48
C LYS A 22 -2.44 8.42 -10.35
N PHE A 23 -3.43 8.89 -11.10
CA PHE A 23 -3.30 10.08 -11.96
C PHE A 23 -3.06 11.35 -11.13
N ILE A 24 -3.84 11.55 -10.07
CA ILE A 24 -3.64 12.68 -9.14
C ILE A 24 -2.26 12.60 -8.49
N SER A 25 -1.88 11.41 -8.01
CA SER A 25 -0.55 11.18 -7.41
C SER A 25 0.56 11.50 -8.42
N PHE A 26 0.41 11.10 -9.69
CA PHE A 26 1.34 11.43 -10.76
C PHE A 26 1.44 12.94 -11.00
N LEU A 27 0.32 13.67 -11.04
CA LEU A 27 0.34 15.12 -11.20
C LEU A 27 1.06 15.84 -10.04
N ILE A 28 0.75 15.48 -8.79
CA ILE A 28 1.44 15.98 -7.60
C ILE A 28 2.95 15.70 -7.71
N THR A 29 3.26 14.49 -8.13
CA THR A 29 4.62 13.99 -8.32
C THR A 29 5.37 14.80 -9.38
N VAL A 30 4.76 15.13 -10.52
CA VAL A 30 5.32 16.01 -11.56
C VAL A 30 5.58 17.42 -11.03
N ILE A 31 4.65 17.98 -10.25
CA ILE A 31 4.83 19.30 -9.63
C ILE A 31 6.03 19.27 -8.66
N LEU A 32 6.09 18.27 -7.78
CA LEU A 32 7.19 18.12 -6.83
C LEU A 32 8.54 17.89 -7.52
N ALA A 33 8.57 17.17 -8.65
CA ALA A 33 9.80 16.99 -9.42
C ALA A 33 10.37 18.29 -10.03
N ARG A 34 9.56 19.34 -10.16
CA ARG A 34 10.05 20.67 -10.59
C ARG A 34 10.60 21.51 -9.43
N ILE A 35 10.28 21.15 -8.20
CA ILE A 35 10.65 21.90 -6.99
C ILE A 35 11.81 21.22 -6.27
N LEU A 36 11.73 19.90 -6.13
CA LEU A 36 12.69 19.07 -5.42
C LEU A 36 13.79 18.58 -6.35
N SER A 37 14.97 18.44 -5.77
CA SER A 37 16.11 17.82 -6.43
C SER A 37 15.92 16.30 -6.59
N PRO A 38 16.56 15.66 -7.58
CA PRO A 38 16.55 14.20 -7.73
C PRO A 38 17.07 13.48 -6.47
N ALA A 39 18.02 14.09 -5.75
CA ALA A 39 18.59 13.49 -4.53
C ALA A 39 17.53 13.26 -3.45
N GLU A 40 16.56 14.15 -3.29
CA GLU A 40 15.49 14.03 -2.29
C GLU A 40 14.54 12.88 -2.60
N PHE A 41 14.25 12.64 -3.89
CA PHE A 41 13.52 11.45 -4.33
C PHE A 41 14.35 10.18 -4.11
N GLY A 42 15.66 10.24 -4.35
CA GLY A 42 16.57 9.13 -4.07
C GLY A 42 16.56 8.72 -2.61
N LEU A 43 16.61 9.69 -1.69
CA LEU A 43 16.52 9.43 -0.25
C LEU A 43 15.21 8.72 0.13
N ILE A 44 14.06 9.15 -0.42
CA ILE A 44 12.78 8.45 -0.18
C ILE A 44 12.77 7.06 -0.82
N ALA A 45 13.35 6.89 -2.01
CA ALA A 45 13.45 5.60 -2.67
C ALA A 45 14.28 4.60 -1.84
N MET A 46 15.39 5.03 -1.22
CA MET A 46 16.15 4.16 -0.30
C MET A 46 15.28 3.62 0.84
N LEU A 47 14.25 4.37 1.24
CA LEU A 47 13.33 3.99 2.31
C LEU A 47 12.14 3.14 1.85
N SER A 48 11.81 3.14 0.55
CA SER A 48 10.60 2.47 0.04
C SER A 48 10.59 0.99 0.38
N ILE A 49 11.74 0.32 0.32
CA ILE A 49 11.83 -1.11 0.62
C ILE A 49 11.49 -1.43 2.07
N PHE A 50 12.00 -0.66 3.03
CA PHE A 50 11.75 -0.90 4.45
C PHE A 50 10.29 -0.69 4.78
N ILE A 51 9.68 0.36 4.21
CA ILE A 51 8.26 0.64 4.37
C ILE A 51 7.41 -0.43 3.67
N ALA A 52 7.80 -0.89 2.48
CA ALA A 52 7.09 -1.93 1.73
C ALA A 52 7.12 -3.29 2.45
N ILE A 53 8.28 -3.68 2.98
CA ILE A 53 8.45 -4.89 3.80
C ILE A 53 7.62 -4.76 5.07
N GLY A 54 7.70 -3.62 5.76
CA GLY A 54 6.94 -3.36 6.98
C GLY A 54 5.43 -3.49 6.77
N ASN A 55 4.89 -2.82 5.74
CA ASN A 55 3.48 -2.94 5.38
C ASN A 55 3.11 -4.37 4.95
N SER A 56 3.98 -5.09 4.24
CA SER A 56 3.73 -6.47 3.83
C SER A 56 3.68 -7.44 5.01
N LEU A 57 4.52 -7.25 6.03
CA LEU A 57 4.48 -8.04 7.27
C LEU A 57 3.20 -7.80 8.08
N VAL A 58 2.70 -6.57 8.10
CA VAL A 58 1.49 -6.18 8.83
C VAL A 58 0.23 -6.62 8.09
N ASP A 59 0.08 -6.25 6.82
CA ASP A 59 -1.18 -6.40 6.08
C ASP A 59 -1.20 -7.56 5.07
N GLY A 60 -0.06 -8.16 4.74
CA GLY A 60 0.06 -8.99 3.54
C GLY A 60 -0.67 -10.33 3.55
N GLY A 61 -1.11 -10.81 4.72
CA GLY A 61 -1.61 -12.18 4.87
C GLY A 61 -2.98 -12.29 5.52
N LEU A 62 -3.12 -11.75 6.72
CA LEU A 62 -4.33 -11.92 7.53
C LEU A 62 -5.50 -11.12 6.92
N THR A 63 -5.22 -9.94 6.40
CA THR A 63 -6.16 -9.08 5.66
C THR A 63 -6.72 -9.80 4.43
N SER A 64 -5.88 -10.45 3.63
CA SER A 64 -6.34 -11.29 2.50
C SER A 64 -7.15 -12.51 2.94
N SER A 65 -6.84 -13.07 4.12
CA SER A 65 -7.63 -14.15 4.73
C SER A 65 -9.05 -13.71 5.06
N LEU A 66 -9.22 -12.50 5.61
CA LEU A 66 -10.53 -11.91 5.93
C LEU A 66 -11.35 -11.64 4.66
N ILE A 67 -10.73 -11.12 3.59
CA ILE A 67 -11.41 -10.91 2.31
C ILE A 67 -12.00 -12.24 1.79
N ARG A 68 -11.19 -13.31 1.81
CA ARG A 68 -11.58 -14.65 1.33
C ARG A 68 -12.66 -15.32 2.19
N THR A 69 -12.68 -15.08 3.49
CA THR A 69 -13.57 -15.80 4.43
C THR A 69 -15.02 -15.38 4.24
N ALA A 70 -15.93 -16.26 3.83
CA ALA A 70 -17.31 -15.88 3.47
C ALA A 70 -18.05 -15.03 4.54
N VAL A 71 -18.04 -15.49 5.79
CA VAL A 71 -18.61 -14.78 6.93
C VAL A 71 -17.48 -14.43 7.89
N VAL A 72 -17.32 -13.12 8.14
CA VAL A 72 -16.32 -12.58 9.07
C VAL A 72 -17.09 -12.04 10.27
N ASP A 73 -16.71 -12.44 11.47
CA ASP A 73 -17.33 -11.96 12.69
C ASP A 73 -16.49 -10.83 13.35
N GLN A 74 -17.04 -10.23 14.40
CA GLN A 74 -16.37 -9.18 15.15
C GLN A 74 -15.03 -9.64 15.77
N LYS A 75 -14.91 -10.94 16.09
CA LYS A 75 -13.73 -11.52 16.73
C LYS A 75 -12.60 -11.65 15.73
N ASP A 76 -12.90 -12.09 14.51
CA ASP A 76 -11.98 -12.17 13.36
C ASP A 76 -11.39 -10.78 13.07
N CYS A 77 -12.24 -9.77 12.88
CA CYS A 77 -11.78 -8.40 12.62
C CYS A 77 -10.95 -7.82 13.78
N SER A 78 -11.39 -7.97 15.03
CA SER A 78 -10.68 -7.38 16.19
C SER A 78 -9.35 -8.08 16.44
N THR A 79 -9.30 -9.41 16.29
CA THR A 79 -8.07 -10.20 16.46
C THR A 79 -7.02 -9.80 15.42
N VAL A 80 -7.40 -9.69 14.14
CA VAL A 80 -6.49 -9.26 13.08
C VAL A 80 -6.09 -7.79 13.27
N PHE A 81 -7.01 -6.91 13.67
CA PHE A 81 -6.70 -5.51 13.97
C PHE A 81 -5.59 -5.36 15.02
N TYR A 82 -5.75 -6.00 16.19
CA TYR A 82 -4.77 -5.89 17.26
C TYR A 82 -3.46 -6.60 16.91
N PHE A 83 -3.51 -7.71 16.17
CA PHE A 83 -2.29 -8.36 15.68
C PHE A 83 -1.52 -7.44 14.73
N ASN A 84 -2.20 -6.82 13.76
CA ASN A 84 -1.57 -5.89 12.81
C ASN A 84 -1.04 -4.65 13.52
N LEU A 85 -1.77 -4.11 14.51
CA LEU A 85 -1.33 -2.96 15.30
C LEU A 85 -0.11 -3.28 16.18
N MET A 86 -0.08 -4.46 16.81
CA MET A 86 1.09 -4.90 17.59
C MET A 86 2.29 -5.17 16.67
N GLY A 87 2.05 -5.84 15.54
CA GLY A 87 3.06 -6.09 14.52
C GLY A 87 3.65 -4.81 13.95
N SER A 88 2.83 -3.81 13.65
CA SER A 88 3.28 -2.51 13.13
C SER A 88 4.10 -1.74 14.16
N LEU A 89 3.72 -1.79 15.45
CA LEU A 89 4.51 -1.20 16.53
C LEU A 89 5.87 -1.89 16.67
N LEU A 90 5.92 -3.22 16.62
CA LEU A 90 7.18 -3.98 16.67
C LEU A 90 8.08 -3.65 15.49
N ILE A 91 7.54 -3.62 14.27
CA ILE A 91 8.28 -3.27 13.05
C ILE A 91 8.78 -1.83 13.11
N TYR A 92 7.96 -0.89 13.58
CA TYR A 92 8.37 0.49 13.79
C TYR A 92 9.56 0.58 14.76
N LEU A 93 9.50 -0.10 15.91
CA LEU A 93 10.59 -0.11 16.88
C LEU A 93 11.86 -0.71 16.27
N LEU A 94 11.75 -1.82 15.53
CA LEU A 94 12.88 -2.42 14.81
C LEU A 94 13.51 -1.43 13.83
N LEU A 95 12.71 -0.73 13.02
CA LEU A 95 13.20 0.29 12.08
C LEU A 95 13.77 1.52 12.81
N TYR A 96 13.19 1.92 13.93
CA TYR A 96 13.65 3.06 14.73
C TYR A 96 15.07 2.82 15.27
N PHE A 97 15.32 1.62 15.79
CA PHE A 97 16.63 1.19 16.28
C PHE A 97 17.61 0.85 15.15
N ALA A 98 17.11 0.34 14.01
CA ALA A 98 17.93 0.09 12.82
C ALA A 98 18.24 1.36 12.02
N ALA A 99 17.59 2.49 12.28
CA ALA A 99 17.78 3.73 11.53
C ALA A 99 19.24 4.20 11.41
N PRO A 100 20.10 4.12 12.45
CA PRO A 100 21.53 4.41 12.31
C PRO A 100 22.22 3.45 11.33
N LEU A 101 21.94 2.14 11.43
CA LEU A 101 22.50 1.13 10.51
C LEU A 101 22.08 1.38 9.06
N ILE A 102 20.82 1.77 8.83
CA ILE A 102 20.31 2.12 7.50
C ILE A 102 21.02 3.39 6.97
N SER A 103 21.18 4.40 7.82
CA SER A 103 21.90 5.63 7.49
C SER A 103 23.35 5.36 7.09
N ASP A 104 24.05 4.52 7.86
CA ASP A 104 25.44 4.14 7.60
C ASP A 104 25.54 3.25 6.35
N PHE A 105 24.58 2.35 6.14
CA PHE A 105 24.48 1.54 4.94
C PHE A 105 24.27 2.37 3.67
N TYR A 106 23.58 3.49 3.71
CA TYR A 106 23.46 4.35 2.51
C TYR A 106 24.46 5.50 2.47
N HIS A 107 25.30 5.66 3.51
CA HIS A 107 26.18 6.81 3.71
C HIS A 107 25.41 8.16 3.66
N GLN A 108 24.20 8.19 4.22
CA GLN A 108 23.32 9.36 4.23
C GLN A 108 22.83 9.68 5.65
N PRO A 109 23.53 10.56 6.40
CA PRO A 109 23.20 10.87 7.80
C PRO A 109 21.75 11.31 8.04
N ILE A 110 21.16 12.00 7.05
CA ILE A 110 19.77 12.47 7.11
C ILE A 110 18.76 11.33 7.24
N LEU A 111 19.07 10.14 6.70
CA LEU A 111 18.16 9.00 6.74
C LEU A 111 17.87 8.53 8.16
N LYS A 112 18.78 8.73 9.12
CA LYS A 112 18.54 8.35 10.51
C LYS A 112 17.25 8.96 11.06
N ASN A 113 17.04 10.26 10.84
CA ASN A 113 15.84 10.95 11.32
C ASN A 113 14.64 10.70 10.40
N VAL A 114 14.87 10.67 9.08
CA VAL A 114 13.81 10.41 8.10
C VAL A 114 13.20 9.03 8.31
N VAL A 115 13.99 7.97 8.51
CA VAL A 115 13.48 6.61 8.81
C VAL A 115 12.60 6.62 10.04
N ARG A 116 13.08 7.22 11.14
CA ARG A 116 12.35 7.24 12.42
C ARG A 116 10.99 7.90 12.31
N VAL A 117 10.90 9.00 11.55
CA VAL A 117 9.63 9.70 11.37
C VAL A 117 8.76 9.02 10.31
N TYR A 118 9.35 8.59 9.20
CA TYR A 118 8.62 8.02 8.08
C TYR A 118 8.04 6.64 8.42
N ALA A 119 8.73 5.83 9.23
CA ALA A 119 8.25 4.53 9.68
C ALA A 119 6.97 4.61 10.55
N ILE A 120 6.64 5.78 11.12
CA ILE A 120 5.36 6.00 11.83
C ILE A 120 4.17 5.73 10.90
N SER A 121 4.34 5.91 9.58
CA SER A 121 3.31 5.58 8.58
C SER A 121 2.83 4.13 8.66
N ILE A 122 3.70 3.18 9.04
CA ILE A 122 3.34 1.75 9.18
C ILE A 122 2.32 1.57 10.30
N ILE A 123 2.49 2.28 11.42
CA ILE A 123 1.55 2.26 12.54
C ILE A 123 0.23 2.90 12.10
N ILE A 124 0.28 4.08 11.47
CA ILE A 124 -0.91 4.81 11.01
C ILE A 124 -1.72 3.93 10.03
N ASN A 125 -1.05 3.26 9.09
CA ASN A 125 -1.72 2.41 8.12
C ASN A 125 -2.42 1.21 8.76
N ALA A 126 -1.80 0.61 9.79
CA ALA A 126 -2.40 -0.50 10.52
C ALA A 126 -3.75 -0.13 11.18
N PHE A 127 -3.98 1.15 11.49
CA PHE A 127 -5.26 1.61 12.06
C PHE A 127 -6.42 1.51 11.07
N PHE A 128 -6.19 1.55 9.76
CA PHE A 128 -7.29 1.50 8.77
C PHE A 128 -7.35 0.23 7.94
N GLY A 129 -6.39 -0.69 8.09
CA GLY A 129 -6.31 -1.92 7.29
C GLY A 129 -7.59 -2.76 7.34
N ILE A 130 -8.19 -2.94 8.52
CA ILE A 130 -9.45 -3.70 8.66
C ILE A 130 -10.64 -2.96 8.06
N GLN A 131 -10.74 -1.65 8.25
CA GLN A 131 -11.78 -0.82 7.67
C GLN A 131 -11.72 -0.90 6.14
N GLN A 132 -10.52 -0.81 5.56
CA GLN A 132 -10.32 -0.99 4.13
C GLN A 132 -10.73 -2.39 3.68
N THR A 133 -10.34 -3.44 4.42
CA THR A 133 -10.71 -4.84 4.15
C THR A 133 -12.22 -5.03 4.06
N LEU A 134 -12.95 -4.46 5.03
CA LEU A 134 -14.41 -4.56 5.09
C LEU A 134 -15.05 -3.79 3.94
N LEU A 135 -14.57 -2.59 3.61
CA LEU A 135 -15.04 -1.87 2.43
C LEU A 135 -14.79 -2.64 1.12
N ILE A 136 -13.67 -3.37 1.00
CA ILE A 136 -13.38 -4.24 -0.16
C ILE A 136 -14.39 -5.39 -0.21
N LYS A 137 -14.61 -6.05 0.93
CA LYS A 137 -15.54 -7.17 1.05
C LYS A 137 -16.98 -6.78 0.73
N GLU A 138 -17.40 -5.59 1.16
CA GLU A 138 -18.72 -5.00 0.90
C GLU A 138 -18.83 -4.39 -0.51
N MET A 139 -17.76 -4.44 -1.32
CA MET A 139 -17.68 -3.83 -2.65
C MET A 139 -18.00 -2.32 -2.65
N ARG A 140 -17.69 -1.61 -1.56
CA ARG A 140 -17.96 -0.17 -1.39
C ARG A 140 -16.85 0.69 -2.01
N PHE A 141 -16.51 0.43 -3.27
CA PHE A 141 -15.43 1.11 -3.98
C PHE A 141 -15.63 2.63 -4.10
N LYS A 142 -16.88 3.10 -4.19
CA LYS A 142 -17.19 4.54 -4.15
C LYS A 142 -16.72 5.20 -2.85
N ALA A 143 -16.88 4.53 -1.71
CA ALA A 143 -16.38 5.03 -0.42
C ALA A 143 -14.86 5.08 -0.43
N MET A 144 -14.18 4.07 -0.98
CA MET A 144 -12.72 4.10 -1.14
C MET A 144 -12.25 5.26 -2.01
N THR A 145 -12.97 5.58 -3.09
CA THR A 145 -12.67 6.77 -3.91
C THR A 145 -12.75 8.04 -3.08
N MET A 146 -13.84 8.19 -2.31
CA MET A 146 -14.08 9.34 -1.43
C MET A 146 -13.09 9.43 -0.26
N ILE A 147 -12.41 8.34 0.08
CA ILE A 147 -11.34 8.32 1.08
C ILE A 147 -9.99 8.68 0.45
N GLN A 148 -9.61 7.99 -0.64
CA GLN A 148 -8.26 8.09 -1.19
C GLN A 148 -8.01 9.41 -1.93
N ILE A 149 -8.98 9.92 -2.69
CA ILE A 149 -8.78 11.16 -3.45
C ILE A 149 -8.48 12.34 -2.51
N PRO A 150 -9.29 12.63 -1.48
CA PRO A 150 -8.98 13.71 -0.53
C PRO A 150 -7.68 13.47 0.24
N ALA A 151 -7.34 12.23 0.59
CA ALA A 151 -6.09 11.93 1.29
C ALA A 151 -4.85 12.22 0.43
N VAL A 152 -4.88 11.80 -0.84
CA VAL A 152 -3.80 12.08 -1.81
C VAL A 152 -3.68 13.58 -2.08
N ILE A 153 -4.81 14.28 -2.27
CA ILE A 153 -4.80 15.73 -2.49
C ILE A 153 -4.28 16.46 -1.25
N GLY A 154 -4.80 16.14 -0.06
CA GLY A 154 -4.39 16.78 1.20
C GLY A 154 -2.90 16.58 1.49
N GLY A 155 -2.41 15.34 1.37
CA GLY A 155 -0.99 15.04 1.48
C GLY A 155 -0.17 15.80 0.44
N GLY A 156 -0.59 15.77 -0.83
CA GLY A 156 0.11 16.42 -1.94
C GLY A 156 0.20 17.93 -1.80
N VAL A 157 -0.88 18.58 -1.36
CA VAL A 157 -0.89 20.03 -1.08
C VAL A 157 0.11 20.35 0.01
N LEU A 158 0.13 19.61 1.14
CA LEU A 158 1.11 19.82 2.19
C LEU A 158 2.54 19.62 1.68
N GLY A 159 2.78 18.54 0.92
CA GLY A 159 4.07 18.26 0.32
C GLY A 159 4.56 19.41 -0.58
N ILE A 160 3.70 19.92 -1.46
CA ILE A 160 4.03 21.03 -2.36
C ILE A 160 4.33 22.31 -1.56
N VAL A 161 3.54 22.61 -0.52
CA VAL A 161 3.78 23.78 0.35
C VAL A 161 5.13 23.66 1.05
N LEU A 162 5.41 22.53 1.69
CA LEU A 162 6.68 22.31 2.40
C LEU A 162 7.88 22.29 1.44
N ALA A 163 7.74 21.73 0.24
CA ALA A 163 8.78 21.74 -0.77
C ALA A 163 9.12 23.17 -1.19
N LYS A 164 8.12 24.02 -1.42
CA LYS A 164 8.33 25.46 -1.72
C LYS A 164 8.96 26.22 -0.55
N SER A 165 8.69 25.81 0.68
CA SER A 165 9.32 26.35 1.89
C SER A 165 10.74 25.83 2.16
N GLY A 166 11.30 24.97 1.29
CA GLY A 166 12.68 24.50 1.40
C GLY A 166 12.91 23.33 2.37
N PHE A 167 11.85 22.61 2.77
CA PHE A 167 11.98 21.44 3.67
C PHE A 167 12.60 20.20 3.00
N GLY A 168 12.77 20.24 1.68
CA GLY A 168 13.42 19.18 0.91
C GLY A 168 12.78 17.80 1.06
N VAL A 169 13.58 16.78 1.40
CA VAL A 169 13.09 15.40 1.63
C VAL A 169 11.94 15.32 2.65
N TRP A 170 11.92 16.20 3.65
CA TRP A 170 10.87 16.22 4.66
C TRP A 170 9.49 16.56 4.10
N SER A 171 9.44 17.27 2.97
CA SER A 171 8.18 17.55 2.29
C SER A 171 7.50 16.25 1.81
N LEU A 172 8.27 15.27 1.33
CA LEU A 172 7.79 13.96 0.90
C LEU A 172 7.39 13.08 2.09
N VAL A 173 8.12 13.17 3.21
CA VAL A 173 7.78 12.45 4.45
C VAL A 173 6.43 12.92 4.99
N TRP A 174 6.26 14.24 5.16
CA TRP A 174 5.02 14.81 5.70
C TRP A 174 3.84 14.68 4.74
N MET A 175 4.08 14.74 3.42
CA MET A 175 3.08 14.39 2.41
C MET A 175 2.51 12.99 2.64
N SER A 176 3.38 11.99 2.80
CA SER A 176 2.97 10.60 3.00
C SER A 176 2.31 10.38 4.37
N LEU A 177 2.83 10.99 5.43
CA LEU A 177 2.23 10.89 6.77
C LEU A 177 0.85 11.54 6.82
N LEU A 178 0.67 12.72 6.23
CA LEU A 178 -0.63 13.37 6.19
C LEU A 178 -1.63 12.57 5.34
N ASN A 179 -1.18 12.00 4.21
CA ASN A 179 -2.02 11.10 3.42
C ASN A 179 -2.49 9.90 4.27
N ALA A 180 -1.58 9.23 4.98
CA ALA A 180 -1.92 8.12 5.87
C ALA A 180 -2.91 8.56 6.98
N LEU A 181 -2.70 9.73 7.59
CA LEU A 181 -3.59 10.27 8.62
C LEU A 181 -4.99 10.56 8.07
N ILE A 182 -5.11 11.29 6.96
CA ILE A 182 -6.41 11.59 6.34
C ILE A 182 -7.10 10.29 5.91
N SER A 183 -6.36 9.37 5.29
CA SER A 183 -6.86 8.05 4.92
C SER A 183 -7.41 7.31 6.14
N THR A 184 -6.69 7.34 7.27
CA THR A 184 -7.15 6.71 8.51
C THR A 184 -8.45 7.32 8.99
N LEU A 185 -8.50 8.64 9.15
CA LEU A 185 -9.69 9.34 9.66
C LEU A 185 -10.91 9.07 8.77
N LEU A 186 -10.76 9.12 7.45
CA LEU A 186 -11.86 8.87 6.53
C LEU A 186 -12.27 7.39 6.50
N HIS A 187 -11.34 6.43 6.59
CA HIS A 187 -11.72 5.01 6.71
C HIS A 187 -12.54 4.73 7.98
N TRP A 188 -12.16 5.34 9.11
CA TRP A 188 -12.92 5.24 10.36
C TRP A 188 -14.27 5.92 10.28
N TRP A 189 -14.41 6.99 9.49
CA TRP A 189 -15.68 7.66 9.25
C TRP A 189 -16.62 6.80 8.38
N PHE A 190 -16.13 6.24 7.29
CA PHE A 190 -16.95 5.51 6.30
C PHE A 190 -17.24 4.05 6.69
N SER A 191 -16.37 3.43 7.47
CA SER A 191 -16.60 2.09 8.01
C SER A 191 -17.40 2.18 9.30
N GLU A 192 -18.43 1.35 9.45
CA GLU A 192 -19.23 1.26 10.68
C GLU A 192 -18.54 0.40 11.75
N TRP A 193 -17.60 -0.45 11.33
CA TRP A 193 -16.90 -1.36 12.21
C TRP A 193 -15.97 -0.62 13.19
N ARG A 194 -15.93 -1.07 14.43
CA ARG A 194 -15.02 -0.57 15.47
C ARG A 194 -14.35 -1.76 16.16
N PRO A 195 -13.05 -1.66 16.50
CA PRO A 195 -12.39 -2.72 17.26
C PRO A 195 -13.01 -2.84 18.65
N VAL A 196 -13.25 -4.09 19.06
CA VAL A 196 -13.61 -4.42 20.44
C VAL A 196 -12.41 -5.11 21.04
N ALA A 197 -12.03 -4.78 22.28
CA ALA A 197 -10.87 -5.35 22.98
C ALA A 197 -11.03 -6.86 23.24
N LEU A 198 -10.89 -7.66 22.18
CA LEU A 198 -11.07 -9.09 22.13
C LEU A 198 -10.02 -9.67 21.18
N PHE A 199 -9.30 -10.66 21.67
CA PHE A 199 -8.33 -11.41 20.90
C PHE A 199 -8.65 -12.91 21.02
N ASP A 200 -9.04 -13.54 19.92
CA ASP A 200 -9.37 -14.96 19.88
C ASP A 200 -8.27 -15.76 19.19
N LEU A 201 -7.62 -16.66 19.94
CA LEU A 201 -6.49 -17.43 19.44
C LEU A 201 -6.88 -18.41 18.30
N LYS A 202 -8.12 -18.89 18.27
CA LYS A 202 -8.59 -19.79 17.20
C LYS A 202 -8.76 -19.02 15.89
N SER A 203 -9.37 -17.85 15.96
CA SER A 203 -9.47 -16.90 14.85
C SER A 203 -8.09 -16.49 14.34
N PHE A 204 -7.17 -16.13 15.25
CA PHE A 204 -5.79 -15.83 14.88
C PHE A 204 -5.15 -16.97 14.09
N LYS A 205 -5.18 -18.21 14.61
CA LYS A 205 -4.58 -19.37 13.92
C LYS A 205 -5.21 -19.64 12.56
N LYS A 206 -6.54 -19.51 12.44
CA LYS A 206 -7.29 -19.65 11.17
C LYS A 206 -6.78 -18.65 10.13
N HIS A 207 -6.68 -17.38 10.50
CA HIS A 207 -6.26 -16.33 9.56
C HIS A 207 -4.75 -16.35 9.29
N PHE A 208 -3.94 -16.58 10.31
CA PHE A 208 -2.49 -16.67 10.22
C PHE A 208 -2.03 -17.83 9.33
N ASN A 209 -2.59 -19.04 9.49
CA ASN A 209 -2.21 -20.22 8.69
C ASN A 209 -2.43 -20.04 7.18
N TYR A 210 -3.39 -19.21 6.79
CA TYR A 210 -3.54 -18.81 5.40
C TYR A 210 -2.60 -17.65 5.04
N GLY A 211 -2.56 -16.64 5.90
CA GLY A 211 -1.90 -15.39 5.65
C GLY A 211 -0.38 -15.49 5.54
N TYR A 212 0.28 -16.30 6.37
CA TYR A 212 1.74 -16.32 6.42
C TYR A 212 2.39 -16.71 5.07
N LYS A 213 1.74 -17.58 4.29
CA LYS A 213 2.20 -17.99 2.96
C LYS A 213 2.13 -16.83 1.97
N LEU A 214 1.04 -16.05 2.03
CA LEU A 214 0.86 -14.86 1.20
C LEU A 214 1.82 -13.75 1.61
N THR A 215 2.00 -13.53 2.92
CA THR A 215 3.00 -12.60 3.44
C THR A 215 4.39 -12.98 2.96
N LEU A 216 4.79 -14.25 3.05
CA LEU A 216 6.11 -14.68 2.58
C LEU A 216 6.28 -14.47 1.07
N SER A 217 5.26 -14.80 0.28
CA SER A 217 5.26 -14.53 -1.17
C SER A 217 5.37 -13.03 -1.47
N ALA A 218 4.64 -12.19 -0.74
CA ALA A 218 4.68 -10.74 -0.90
C ALA A 218 6.04 -10.17 -0.49
N LEU A 219 6.68 -10.70 0.55
CA LEU A 219 8.03 -10.31 0.95
C LEU A 219 9.06 -10.64 -0.13
N LEU A 220 9.00 -11.84 -0.71
CA LEU A 220 9.87 -12.22 -1.82
C LEU A 220 9.67 -11.29 -3.02
N ASP A 221 8.42 -10.98 -3.37
CA ASP A 221 8.09 -10.02 -4.42
C ASP A 221 8.62 -8.61 -4.12
N LYS A 222 8.47 -8.12 -2.88
CA LYS A 222 9.00 -6.80 -2.49
C LYS A 222 10.52 -6.75 -2.52
N LEU A 223 11.18 -7.80 -2.06
CA LEU A 223 12.64 -7.91 -2.16
C LEU A 223 13.08 -7.92 -3.62
N TYR A 224 12.42 -8.71 -4.46
CA TYR A 224 12.72 -8.80 -5.90
C TYR A 224 12.55 -7.45 -6.60
N GLN A 225 11.40 -6.78 -6.40
CA GLN A 225 11.11 -5.48 -7.03
C GLN A 225 12.04 -4.35 -6.54
N ASN A 226 12.54 -4.42 -5.31
CA ASN A 226 13.35 -3.36 -4.72
C ASN A 226 14.87 -3.66 -4.73
N ILE A 227 15.31 -4.80 -5.27
CA ILE A 227 16.74 -5.17 -5.25
C ILE A 227 17.61 -4.12 -5.96
N TYR A 228 17.13 -3.59 -7.09
CA TYR A 228 17.82 -2.52 -7.82
C TYR A 228 17.87 -1.22 -7.02
N ILE A 229 16.81 -0.87 -6.29
CA ILE A 229 16.78 0.31 -5.43
C ILE A 229 17.82 0.20 -4.30
N ILE A 230 17.98 -0.98 -3.69
CA ILE A 230 19.01 -1.22 -2.66
C ILE A 230 20.41 -1.05 -3.24
N ILE A 231 20.68 -1.73 -4.37
CA ILE A 231 22.01 -1.72 -5.01
C ILE A 231 22.36 -0.30 -5.46
N ILE A 232 21.45 0.36 -6.19
CA ILE A 232 21.68 1.72 -6.68
C ILE A 232 21.84 2.68 -5.49
N GLY A 233 21.02 2.55 -4.44
CA GLY A 233 21.13 3.39 -3.26
C GLY A 233 22.47 3.24 -2.52
N ARG A 234 23.01 2.02 -2.42
CA ARG A 234 24.27 1.75 -1.70
C ARG A 234 25.49 2.24 -2.49
N PHE A 235 25.51 2.03 -3.80
CA PHE A 235 26.71 2.20 -4.62
C PHE A 235 26.76 3.49 -5.43
N TYR A 236 25.62 4.16 -5.62
CA TYR A 236 25.52 5.35 -6.48
C TYR A 236 25.03 6.57 -5.70
N ALA A 237 25.17 7.75 -6.30
CA ALA A 237 24.72 8.99 -5.69
C ALA A 237 23.18 8.99 -5.54
N PRO A 238 22.63 9.62 -4.48
CA PRO A 238 21.18 9.70 -4.28
C PRO A 238 20.43 10.28 -5.48
N SER A 239 21.03 11.21 -6.22
CA SER A 239 20.43 11.78 -7.44
C SER A 239 20.21 10.74 -8.55
N GLN A 240 21.14 9.78 -8.72
CA GLN A 240 21.03 8.70 -9.69
C GLN A 240 19.91 7.74 -9.32
N LEU A 241 19.83 7.36 -8.03
CA LEU A 241 18.70 6.58 -7.52
C LEU A 241 17.38 7.34 -7.69
N GLY A 242 17.39 8.65 -7.46
CA GLY A 242 16.27 9.53 -7.71
C GLY A 242 15.76 9.38 -9.14
N PHE A 243 16.62 9.62 -10.14
CA PHE A 243 16.25 9.46 -11.54
C PHE A 243 15.72 8.06 -11.87
N TYR A 244 16.39 7.01 -11.38
CA TYR A 244 15.93 5.63 -11.55
C TYR A 244 14.52 5.43 -10.99
N ALA A 245 14.28 5.83 -9.73
CA ALA A 245 13.00 5.67 -9.07
C ALA A 245 11.88 6.45 -9.78
N ARG A 246 12.17 7.62 -10.38
CA ARG A 246 11.21 8.36 -11.19
C ARG A 246 10.90 7.66 -12.50
N ALA A 247 11.93 7.15 -13.18
CA ALA A 247 11.78 6.42 -14.43
C ALA A 247 10.95 5.15 -14.20
N ASP A 248 11.28 4.37 -13.16
CA ASP A 248 10.54 3.17 -12.78
C ASP A 248 9.08 3.50 -12.42
N SER A 249 8.86 4.46 -11.51
CA SER A 249 7.51 4.91 -11.16
C SER A 249 6.67 5.31 -12.38
N THR A 250 7.27 6.02 -13.34
CA THR A 250 6.56 6.46 -14.54
C THR A 250 6.30 5.29 -15.51
N SER A 251 7.25 4.36 -15.63
CA SER A 251 7.11 3.16 -16.46
C SER A 251 6.03 2.20 -15.94
N GLN A 252 5.88 2.10 -14.61
CA GLN A 252 4.88 1.23 -13.98
C GLN A 252 3.44 1.75 -14.12
N LEU A 253 3.22 3.03 -14.41
CA LEU A 253 1.88 3.59 -14.60
C LEU A 253 1.09 2.87 -15.71
N PRO A 254 1.54 2.84 -16.98
CA PRO A 254 0.82 2.15 -18.05
C PRO A 254 0.69 0.64 -17.79
N ILE A 255 1.72 0.00 -17.24
CA ILE A 255 1.70 -1.43 -16.90
C ILE A 255 0.57 -1.73 -15.91
N GLY A 256 0.42 -0.90 -14.87
CA GLY A 256 -0.65 -1.04 -13.89
C GLY A 256 -2.04 -0.88 -14.50
N ILE A 257 -2.21 0.08 -15.41
CA ILE A 257 -3.49 0.33 -16.11
C ILE A 257 -3.88 -0.88 -16.96
N ILE A 258 -2.93 -1.38 -17.77
CA ILE A 258 -3.16 -2.52 -18.67
C ILE A 258 -3.40 -3.79 -17.86
N SER A 259 -2.61 -4.05 -16.82
CA SER A 259 -2.75 -5.22 -15.96
C SER A 259 -4.12 -5.25 -15.26
N ALA A 260 -4.59 -4.10 -14.77
CA ALA A 260 -5.93 -3.99 -14.18
C ALA A 260 -7.04 -4.29 -15.22
N ALA A 261 -6.87 -3.83 -16.46
CA ALA A 261 -7.82 -4.10 -17.54
C ALA A 261 -7.83 -5.59 -17.94
N VAL A 262 -6.66 -6.23 -18.06
CA VAL A 262 -6.53 -7.65 -18.40
C VAL A 262 -7.14 -8.53 -17.31
N ASN A 263 -6.75 -8.33 -16.05
CA ASN A 263 -7.29 -9.11 -14.92
C ASN A 263 -8.82 -9.04 -14.83
N LYS A 264 -9.41 -7.90 -15.22
CA LYS A 264 -10.86 -7.69 -15.26
C LYS A 264 -11.58 -8.45 -16.37
N VAL A 265 -10.91 -8.77 -17.49
CA VAL A 265 -11.50 -9.53 -18.61
C VAL A 265 -11.25 -11.03 -18.41
N THR A 266 -10.04 -11.37 -17.99
CA THR A 266 -9.60 -12.76 -17.84
C THR A 266 -10.32 -13.46 -16.69
N PHE A 267 -10.55 -12.79 -15.55
CA PHE A 267 -11.19 -13.40 -14.39
C PHE A 267 -12.65 -13.84 -14.65
N PRO A 268 -13.54 -13.00 -15.24
CA PRO A 268 -14.87 -13.43 -15.65
C PRO A 268 -14.88 -14.50 -16.75
N LEU A 269 -13.87 -14.49 -17.63
CA LEU A 269 -13.71 -15.52 -18.67
C LEU A 269 -13.41 -16.87 -18.02
N PHE A 270 -12.47 -16.94 -17.07
CA PHE A 270 -12.16 -18.18 -16.35
C PHE A 270 -13.35 -18.72 -15.55
N VAL A 271 -14.09 -17.86 -14.85
CA VAL A 271 -15.29 -18.29 -14.09
C VAL A 271 -16.36 -18.90 -15.00
N LYS A 272 -16.52 -18.41 -16.24
CA LYS A 272 -17.46 -19.00 -17.22
C LYS A 272 -17.00 -20.33 -17.82
N ILE A 273 -15.69 -20.55 -17.91
CA ILE A 273 -15.11 -21.75 -18.52
C ILE A 273 -15.00 -22.89 -17.49
N VAL A 274 -14.88 -22.58 -16.18
CA VAL A 274 -14.86 -23.60 -15.11
C VAL A 274 -16.16 -24.44 -15.04
N ASP A 275 -17.29 -23.93 -15.56
CA ASP A 275 -18.51 -24.73 -15.69
C ASP A 275 -18.47 -25.74 -16.86
N HIS A 276 -17.43 -25.73 -17.71
CA HIS A 276 -17.28 -26.58 -18.89
C HIS A 276 -15.85 -27.15 -19.00
N ASP A 277 -15.55 -28.19 -18.21
CA ASP A 277 -14.23 -28.83 -18.06
C ASP A 277 -13.51 -29.18 -19.39
N GLU A 278 -14.23 -29.47 -20.48
CA GLU A 278 -13.62 -29.84 -21.77
C GLU A 278 -12.98 -28.67 -22.55
N GLN A 279 -13.34 -27.41 -22.27
CA GLN A 279 -12.80 -26.25 -23.00
C GLN A 279 -11.52 -25.66 -22.39
N LEU A 280 -11.20 -25.98 -21.13
CA LEU A 280 -9.98 -25.50 -20.45
C LEU A 280 -8.70 -26.04 -21.11
N VAL A 281 -8.72 -27.27 -21.64
CA VAL A 281 -7.53 -27.93 -22.21
C VAL A 281 -7.13 -27.33 -23.57
N ASN A 282 -8.08 -26.80 -24.35
CA ASN A 282 -7.82 -26.26 -25.69
C ASN A 282 -7.27 -24.82 -25.70
N ILE A 283 -7.36 -24.09 -24.60
CA ILE A 283 -6.87 -22.69 -24.50
C ILE A 283 -5.41 -22.63 -24.01
N TYR A 284 -4.91 -23.71 -23.39
CA TYR A 284 -3.52 -23.84 -22.94
C TYR A 284 -2.59 -24.51 -23.97
N ARG A 285 -3.08 -24.87 -25.16
CA ARG A 285 -2.26 -25.25 -26.32
C ARG A 285 -2.06 -24.04 -27.23
#